data_AF-A0A925ZG07-F1
#
_entry.id   AF-A0A925ZG07-F1
#
_cell.length_a   1.000
_cell.length_b   1.000
_cell.length_c   1.000
_cell.angle_alpha   90.00
_cell.angle_beta   90.00
_cell.angle_gamma   90.00
#
_symmetry.space_group_name_H-M   'P 1'
#
loop_
_entity.id
_entity.type
_entity.pdbx_description
1 polymer ?
#
loop_
_entity_poly.entity_id
_entity_poly.type
_entity_poly.pdbx_seq_one_letter_code
_entity_poly.pdbx_strand_id
1 'polypeptide(L)'
;RCTSTRRVIVHRSLVDKVFGILSKAYRQIGETKIGDPLEPATLVGPLIDEHAFSCMQNALKQIRPLTSEVVGGEKVAIGPGGFYVKPAVVRLDGQPEAVFIETFAPLTYVIPYDTIEEALQIHNAVPQGLSSAIMTTDIREAEFFKRNSDCGIANVNIGTSGAEIGGAFGGEKETGGGRESGSDAWKAYMRRQTSTTFFGRDKPDLAQGIKFDV
;
A
#
# COMPACT_ATOMS: atom_id res chain seq x y z
N ARG A 1 -2.52 -2.22 -8.94
CA ARG A 1 -1.56 -3.04 -8.15
C ARG A 1 -1.99 -3.00 -6.68
N CYS A 2 -1.71 -4.04 -5.89
CA CYS A 2 -1.88 -3.99 -4.43
C CYS A 2 -1.01 -2.87 -3.80
N THR A 3 0.17 -2.60 -4.37
CA THR A 3 1.11 -1.56 -3.93
C THR A 3 0.90 -0.18 -4.59
N SER A 4 -0.25 0.07 -5.22
CA SER A 4 -0.52 1.38 -5.86
C SER A 4 -0.62 2.47 -4.80
N THR A 5 0.00 3.63 -5.02
CA THR A 5 -0.22 4.78 -4.14
C THR A 5 -1.65 5.27 -4.31
N ARG A 6 -2.46 5.18 -3.24
CA ARG A 6 -3.85 5.68 -3.21
C ARG A 6 -4.02 6.91 -2.34
N ARG A 7 -3.12 7.11 -1.38
CA ARG A 7 -3.12 8.25 -0.45
C ARG A 7 -1.75 8.90 -0.50
N VAL A 8 -1.72 10.21 -0.66
CA VAL A 8 -0.52 11.04 -0.60
C VAL A 8 -0.73 12.05 0.51
N ILE A 9 -0.05 11.84 1.63
CA ILE A 9 -0.16 12.66 2.84
C ILE A 9 0.97 13.70 2.78
N VAL A 10 0.61 14.97 2.62
CA VAL A 10 1.55 16.05 2.27
C VAL A 10 1.56 17.12 3.34
N HIS A 11 2.74 17.62 3.70
CA HIS A 11 2.83 18.71 4.67
C HIS A 11 2.05 19.94 4.15
N ARG A 12 1.30 20.61 5.03
CA ARG A 12 0.40 21.73 4.71
C ARG A 12 1.06 22.79 3.85
N SER A 13 2.32 23.13 4.13
CA SER A 13 3.09 24.13 3.36
C SER A 13 3.38 23.74 1.91
N LEU A 14 3.21 22.47 1.54
CA LEU A 14 3.50 21.92 0.21
C LEU A 14 2.25 21.41 -0.53
N VAL A 15 1.08 21.36 0.12
CA VAL A 15 -0.12 20.70 -0.42
C VAL A 15 -0.55 21.30 -1.76
N ASP A 16 -0.58 22.63 -1.88
CA ASP A 16 -0.94 23.33 -3.13
C ASP A 16 0.04 22.99 -4.26
N LYS A 17 1.34 23.03 -3.95
CA LYS A 17 2.40 22.76 -4.91
C LYS A 17 2.35 21.32 -5.40
N VAL A 18 2.23 20.36 -4.48
CA VAL A 18 2.18 18.93 -4.82
C VAL A 18 0.91 18.60 -5.59
N PHE A 19 -0.25 19.08 -5.15
CA PHE A 19 -1.51 18.87 -5.84
C PHE A 19 -1.49 19.48 -7.25
N GLY A 20 -0.94 20.68 -7.43
CA GLY A 20 -0.79 21.32 -8.73
C GLY A 20 0.09 20.52 -9.70
N ILE A 21 1.23 20.00 -9.23
CA ILE A 21 2.13 19.15 -10.03
C ILE A 21 1.44 17.83 -10.40
N LEU A 22 0.83 17.14 -9.44
CA LEU A 22 0.12 15.89 -9.69
C LEU A 22 -1.04 16.09 -10.67
N SER A 23 -1.85 17.14 -10.48
CA SER A 23 -2.95 17.48 -11.37
C SER A 23 -2.49 17.72 -12.80
N LYS A 24 -1.39 18.45 -12.99
CA LYS A 24 -0.80 18.67 -14.32
C LYS A 24 -0.34 17.35 -14.95
N ALA A 25 0.37 16.51 -14.20
CA ALA A 25 0.83 15.21 -14.68
C ALA A 25 -0.33 14.28 -15.05
N TYR A 26 -1.37 14.22 -14.22
CA TYR A 26 -2.55 13.38 -14.46
C TYR A 26 -3.34 13.82 -15.70
N ARG A 27 -3.48 15.13 -15.95
CA ARG A 27 -4.07 15.66 -17.20
C ARG A 27 -3.26 15.23 -18.42
N GLN A 28 -1.95 15.43 -18.39
CA GLN A 28 -1.06 15.08 -19.50
C GLN A 28 -1.10 13.57 -19.83
N ILE A 29 -1.05 12.71 -18.81
CA ILE A 29 -1.20 11.25 -18.96
C ILE A 29 -2.57 10.93 -19.54
N GLY A 30 -3.62 11.54 -18.99
CA GLY A 30 -5.01 11.33 -19.41
C GLY A 30 -5.33 11.73 -20.84
N GLU A 31 -4.51 12.58 -21.45
CA GLU A 31 -4.67 13.05 -22.83
C GLU A 31 -3.85 12.25 -23.84
N THR A 32 -2.66 11.77 -23.44
CA THR A 32 -1.65 11.32 -24.41
C THR A 32 -1.12 9.91 -24.16
N LYS A 33 -1.47 9.26 -23.05
CA LYS A 33 -0.84 8.00 -22.61
C LYS A 33 -1.82 6.89 -22.24
N ILE A 34 -3.11 7.06 -22.53
CA ILE A 34 -4.13 6.02 -22.37
C ILE A 34 -4.36 5.35 -23.71
N GLY A 35 -4.33 4.03 -23.77
CA GLY A 35 -4.40 3.30 -25.04
C GLY A 35 -4.31 1.80 -24.87
N ASP A 36 -4.23 1.11 -26.01
CA ASP A 36 -4.00 -0.33 -26.06
C ASP A 36 -2.68 -0.67 -25.33
N PRO A 37 -2.68 -1.59 -24.34
CA PRO A 37 -1.47 -1.97 -23.62
C PRO A 37 -0.39 -2.66 -24.49
N LEU A 38 -0.71 -3.08 -25.71
CA LEU A 38 0.27 -3.61 -26.67
C LEU A 38 1.09 -2.49 -27.35
N GLU A 39 0.60 -1.26 -27.33
CA GLU A 39 1.28 -0.12 -27.93
C GLU A 39 2.39 0.43 -27.01
N PRO A 40 3.66 0.52 -27.46
CA PRO A 40 4.77 0.97 -26.62
C PRO A 40 4.60 2.39 -26.04
N ALA A 41 3.78 3.23 -26.68
CA ALA A 41 3.51 4.59 -26.23
C ALA A 41 2.50 4.67 -25.07
N THR A 42 1.74 3.59 -24.83
CA THR A 42 0.72 3.49 -23.79
C THR A 42 1.37 3.36 -22.41
N LEU A 43 0.93 4.17 -21.46
CA LEU A 43 1.29 4.06 -20.04
C LEU A 43 0.16 3.47 -19.20
N VAL A 44 -1.09 3.74 -19.59
CA VAL A 44 -2.29 3.37 -18.84
C VAL A 44 -3.22 2.58 -19.75
N GLY A 45 -3.32 1.27 -19.48
CA GLY A 45 -4.30 0.40 -20.12
C GLY A 45 -5.71 0.52 -19.51
N PRO A 46 -6.64 -0.36 -19.90
CA PRO A 46 -7.99 -0.33 -19.36
C PRO A 46 -8.04 -0.86 -17.91
N LEU A 47 -9.11 -0.52 -17.19
CA LEU A 47 -9.54 -1.30 -16.03
C LEU A 47 -9.95 -2.71 -16.48
N ILE A 48 -9.95 -3.65 -15.53
CA ILE A 48 -10.21 -5.07 -15.83
C ILE A 48 -11.62 -5.31 -16.40
N ASP A 49 -12.64 -4.60 -15.88
CA ASP A 49 -14.05 -4.78 -16.28
C ASP A 49 -14.94 -3.57 -15.91
N GLU A 50 -16.25 -3.71 -16.18
CA GLU A 50 -17.28 -2.71 -15.85
C GLU A 50 -17.47 -2.52 -14.35
N HIS A 51 -17.30 -3.58 -13.57
CA HIS A 51 -17.46 -3.53 -12.13
C HIS A 51 -16.38 -2.64 -11.50
N ALA A 52 -15.12 -2.81 -11.90
CA ALA A 52 -14.02 -1.95 -11.49
C ALA A 52 -14.26 -0.48 -11.87
N PHE A 53 -14.78 -0.23 -13.08
CA PHE A 53 -15.18 1.11 -13.51
C PHE A 53 -16.28 1.68 -12.60
N SER A 54 -17.33 0.91 -12.33
CA SER A 54 -18.45 1.33 -11.48
C SER A 54 -18.01 1.62 -10.05
N CYS A 55 -17.14 0.79 -9.47
CA CYS A 55 -16.54 1.02 -8.16
C CYS A 55 -15.74 2.33 -8.12
N MET A 56 -14.95 2.62 -9.16
CA MET A 56 -14.24 3.90 -9.27
C MET A 56 -15.19 5.09 -9.31
N GLN A 57 -16.25 5.02 -10.13
CA GLN A 57 -17.24 6.11 -10.22
C GLN A 57 -18.02 6.30 -8.92
N ASN A 58 -18.33 5.22 -8.20
CA ASN A 58 -18.99 5.28 -6.90
C ASN A 58 -18.11 5.94 -5.84
N ALA A 59 -16.82 5.60 -5.78
CA ALA A 59 -15.87 6.27 -4.88
C ALA A 59 -15.76 7.78 -5.19
N LEU A 60 -15.65 8.13 -6.47
CA LEU A 60 -15.63 9.54 -6.90
C LEU A 60 -16.94 10.27 -6.57
N LYS A 61 -18.09 9.61 -6.68
CA LYS A 61 -19.39 10.18 -6.32
C LYS A 61 -19.49 10.44 -4.82
N GLN A 62 -19.00 9.52 -3.98
CA GLN A 62 -19.00 9.67 -2.53
C GLN A 62 -18.06 10.77 -2.04
N ILE A 63 -16.90 10.93 -2.70
CA ILE A 63 -15.90 11.92 -2.29
C ILE A 63 -16.21 13.33 -2.78
N ARG A 64 -16.91 13.48 -3.92
CA ARG A 64 -17.16 14.78 -4.58
C ARG A 64 -17.79 15.85 -3.68
N PRO A 65 -18.72 15.55 -2.74
CA PRO A 65 -19.24 16.55 -1.80
C PRO A 65 -18.23 17.01 -0.73
N LEU A 66 -17.14 16.26 -0.52
CA LEU A 66 -16.14 16.47 0.53
C LEU A 66 -14.87 17.15 0.00
N THR A 67 -14.87 17.61 -1.25
CA THR A 67 -13.72 18.18 -1.93
C THR A 67 -14.15 19.33 -2.83
N SER A 68 -13.29 20.34 -2.96
CA SER A 68 -13.42 21.38 -3.96
C SER A 68 -12.79 21.03 -5.30
N GLU A 69 -11.95 19.99 -5.38
CA GLU A 69 -11.09 19.77 -6.55
C GLU A 69 -10.83 18.28 -6.86
N VAL A 70 -11.31 17.87 -8.04
CA VAL A 70 -11.11 16.54 -8.62
C VAL A 70 -10.59 16.71 -10.04
N VAL A 71 -9.53 15.99 -10.39
CA VAL A 71 -8.97 15.94 -11.74
C VAL A 71 -8.98 14.51 -12.24
N GLY A 72 -9.57 14.28 -13.42
CA GLY A 72 -9.63 12.95 -14.04
C GLY A 72 -10.79 12.10 -13.52
N GLY A 73 -10.73 10.80 -13.83
CA GLY A 73 -11.75 9.81 -13.49
C GLY A 73 -12.81 9.59 -14.56
N GLU A 74 -12.81 10.37 -15.64
CA GLU A 74 -13.74 10.19 -16.74
C GLU A 74 -13.39 8.95 -17.58
N LYS A 75 -14.42 8.30 -18.12
CA LYS A 75 -14.24 7.23 -19.11
C LYS A 75 -13.65 7.80 -20.39
N VAL A 76 -12.70 7.08 -20.99
CA VAL A 76 -12.12 7.39 -22.29
C VAL A 76 -12.65 6.36 -23.29
N ALA A 77 -13.18 6.83 -24.42
CA ALA A 77 -13.62 5.95 -25.50
C ALA A 77 -12.40 5.57 -26.36
N ILE A 78 -11.90 4.35 -26.18
CA ILE A 78 -10.82 3.78 -27.00
C ILE A 78 -11.32 2.46 -27.58
N GLY A 79 -11.75 2.51 -28.84
CA GLY A 79 -12.25 1.35 -29.58
C GLY A 79 -13.39 0.58 -28.87
N PRO A 80 -13.75 -0.59 -29.39
CA PRO A 80 -14.71 -1.48 -28.75
C PRO A 80 -14.06 -2.29 -27.62
N GLY A 81 -14.77 -2.43 -26.49
CA GLY A 81 -14.53 -3.52 -25.53
C GLY A 81 -13.68 -3.25 -24.28
N GLY A 82 -13.25 -2.01 -24.00
CA GLY A 82 -12.43 -1.70 -22.81
C GLY A 82 -12.99 -0.60 -21.90
N PHE A 83 -12.64 -0.67 -20.61
CA PHE A 83 -12.97 0.35 -19.61
C PHE A 83 -11.75 1.25 -19.33
N TYR A 84 -11.43 2.09 -20.31
CA TYR A 84 -10.36 3.08 -20.18
C TYR A 84 -10.84 4.28 -19.37
N VAL A 85 -10.00 4.76 -18.46
CA VAL A 85 -10.31 5.89 -17.59
C VAL A 85 -9.12 6.82 -17.49
N LYS A 86 -9.38 8.12 -17.36
CA LYS A 86 -8.35 9.05 -16.90
C LYS A 86 -8.02 8.74 -15.44
N PRO A 87 -6.73 8.56 -15.07
CA PRO A 87 -6.34 8.51 -13.66
C PRO A 87 -6.89 9.72 -12.92
N ALA A 88 -7.34 9.51 -11.68
CA ALA A 88 -7.98 10.54 -10.88
C ALA A 88 -7.10 10.97 -9.71
N VAL A 89 -7.02 12.28 -9.47
CA VAL A 89 -6.44 12.86 -8.26
C VAL A 89 -7.47 13.78 -7.59
N VAL A 90 -7.64 13.63 -6.27
CA VAL A 90 -8.64 14.32 -5.46
C VAL A 90 -7.93 15.06 -4.34
N ARG A 91 -8.22 16.35 -4.17
CA ARG A 91 -7.73 17.15 -3.04
C ARG A 91 -8.69 17.02 -1.87
N LEU A 92 -8.22 16.79 -0.67
CA LEU A 92 -9.05 16.76 0.54
C LEU A 92 -8.49 17.71 1.59
N ASP A 93 -9.33 18.18 2.49
CA ASP A 93 -8.91 18.97 3.66
C ASP A 93 -8.55 18.08 4.87
N GLY A 94 -8.94 16.81 4.82
CA GLY A 94 -8.67 15.78 5.83
C GLY A 94 -8.92 14.37 5.26
N GLN A 95 -8.97 13.36 6.11
CA GLN A 95 -9.15 11.96 5.69
C GLN A 95 -10.55 11.44 6.09
N PRO A 96 -11.58 11.58 5.24
CA PRO A 96 -12.90 11.00 5.51
C PRO A 96 -12.84 9.46 5.41
N GLU A 97 -13.75 8.78 6.11
CA GLU A 97 -13.81 7.31 6.15
C GLU A 97 -13.94 6.66 4.76
N ALA A 98 -14.54 7.35 3.79
CA ALA A 98 -14.60 6.88 2.40
C ALA A 98 -13.21 6.58 1.79
N VAL A 99 -12.15 7.24 2.29
CA VAL A 99 -10.76 7.00 1.87
C VAL A 99 -10.17 5.71 2.47
N PHE A 100 -10.79 5.15 3.52
CA PHE A 100 -10.32 3.92 4.18
C PHE A 100 -10.66 2.68 3.35
N ILE A 101 -11.65 2.80 2.45
CA ILE A 101 -12.07 1.72 1.57
C ILE A 101 -11.15 1.66 0.36
N GLU A 102 -10.51 0.52 0.14
CA GLU A 102 -9.71 0.31 -1.05
C GLU A 102 -10.60 0.25 -2.29
N THR A 103 -10.46 1.23 -3.19
CA THR A 103 -11.01 1.16 -4.55
C THR A 103 -9.89 0.75 -5.51
N PHE A 104 -10.00 -0.42 -6.14
CA PHE A 104 -8.94 -0.98 -6.99
C PHE A 104 -8.87 -0.34 -8.40
N ALA A 105 -8.70 0.99 -8.43
CA ALA A 105 -8.68 1.84 -9.61
C ALA A 105 -7.56 2.91 -9.50
N PRO A 106 -7.19 3.63 -10.57
CA PRO A 106 -6.19 4.69 -10.53
C PRO A 106 -6.77 5.97 -9.91
N LEU A 107 -6.98 5.95 -8.59
CA LEU A 107 -7.56 7.03 -7.80
C LEU A 107 -6.62 7.36 -6.64
N THR A 108 -6.18 8.62 -6.58
CA THR A 108 -5.24 9.13 -5.59
C THR A 108 -5.84 10.28 -4.81
N TYR A 109 -5.83 10.19 -3.48
CA TYR A 109 -6.25 11.25 -2.56
C TYR A 109 -5.04 12.01 -2.03
N VAL A 110 -5.06 13.34 -2.08
CA VAL A 110 -4.04 14.23 -1.50
C VAL A 110 -4.60 14.83 -0.22
N ILE A 111 -3.93 14.55 0.91
CA ILE A 111 -4.41 14.86 2.26
C ILE A 111 -3.33 15.69 2.98
N PRO A 112 -3.65 16.88 3.52
CA PRO A 112 -2.69 17.69 4.23
C PRO A 112 -2.43 17.19 5.66
N TYR A 113 -1.25 17.50 6.21
CA TYR A 113 -0.91 17.35 7.63
C TYR A 113 -0.01 18.50 8.10
N ASP A 114 0.10 18.75 9.41
CA ASP A 114 0.96 19.79 9.99
C ASP A 114 2.16 19.23 10.77
N THR A 115 2.04 18.06 11.41
CA THR A 115 3.15 17.40 12.13
C THR A 115 3.41 15.98 11.65
N ILE A 116 4.63 15.47 11.79
CA ILE A 116 4.97 14.11 11.35
C ILE A 116 4.20 13.04 12.16
N GLU A 117 3.89 13.32 13.43
CA GLU A 117 3.04 12.49 14.28
C GLU A 117 1.61 12.40 13.73
N GLU A 118 1.03 13.53 13.34
CA GLU A 118 -0.27 13.58 12.67
C GLU A 118 -0.24 12.83 11.33
N ALA A 119 0.81 13.01 10.52
CA ALA A 119 0.97 12.30 9.26
C ALA A 119 0.94 10.78 9.45
N LEU A 120 1.59 10.28 10.52
CA LEU A 120 1.58 8.86 10.87
C LEU A 120 0.21 8.40 11.40
N GLN A 121 -0.50 9.24 12.17
CA GLN A 121 -1.88 8.93 12.59
C GLN A 121 -2.80 8.77 11.37
N ILE A 122 -2.76 9.71 10.42
CA ILE A 122 -3.51 9.64 9.15
C ILE A 122 -3.08 8.41 8.33
N HIS A 123 -1.77 8.15 8.25
CA HIS A 123 -1.22 6.99 7.53
C HIS A 123 -1.77 5.67 8.09
N ASN A 124 -1.69 5.50 9.42
CA ASN A 124 -2.04 4.29 10.15
C ASN A 124 -3.55 4.12 10.40
N ALA A 125 -4.38 5.16 10.22
CA ALA A 125 -5.82 5.11 10.49
C ALA A 125 -6.62 4.15 9.60
N VAL A 126 -6.08 3.75 8.44
CA VAL A 126 -6.75 2.80 7.54
C VAL A 126 -6.59 1.37 8.02
N PRO A 127 -7.55 0.48 7.73
CA PRO A 127 -7.50 -0.90 8.20
C PRO A 127 -6.49 -1.77 7.43
N GLN A 128 -6.00 -1.33 6.26
CA GLN A 128 -4.96 -2.04 5.49
C GLN A 128 -3.55 -1.67 5.96
N GLY A 129 -2.57 -2.56 5.74
CA GLY A 129 -1.19 -2.40 6.21
C GLY A 129 -0.15 -3.00 5.26
N LEU A 130 -0.28 -2.82 3.94
CA LEU A 130 0.64 -3.43 2.97
C LEU A 130 1.97 -2.68 2.84
N SER A 131 1.95 -1.50 2.22
CA SER A 131 3.14 -0.75 1.86
C SER A 131 2.97 0.75 2.07
N SER A 132 4.06 1.39 2.46
CA SER A 132 4.11 2.79 2.85
C SER A 132 5.43 3.41 2.43
N ALA A 133 5.45 4.74 2.24
CA ALA A 133 6.66 5.46 1.88
C ALA A 133 6.66 6.88 2.44
N ILE A 134 7.83 7.36 2.84
CA ILE A 134 8.09 8.78 3.15
C ILE A 134 9.07 9.37 2.15
N MET A 135 8.82 10.61 1.72
CA MET A 135 9.74 11.40 0.89
C MET A 135 10.28 12.55 1.74
N THR A 136 11.51 12.42 2.22
CA THR A 136 12.14 13.41 3.12
C THR A 136 13.66 13.38 3.00
N THR A 137 14.29 14.53 3.27
CA THR A 137 15.75 14.64 3.44
C THR A 137 16.15 14.63 4.92
N ASP A 138 15.19 14.68 5.84
CA ASP A 138 15.45 14.64 7.28
C ASP A 138 15.58 13.19 7.75
N ILE A 139 16.77 12.82 8.20
CA ILE A 139 17.04 11.47 8.69
C ILE A 139 16.22 11.12 9.94
N ARG A 140 15.85 12.12 10.76
CA ARG A 140 15.05 11.91 11.97
C ARG A 140 13.63 11.51 11.60
N GLU A 141 13.02 12.19 10.63
CA GLU A 141 11.71 11.83 10.09
C GLU A 141 11.74 10.47 9.38
N ALA A 142 12.79 10.19 8.60
CA ALA A 142 12.96 8.91 7.93
C ALA A 142 13.03 7.73 8.92
N GLU A 143 13.84 7.84 9.99
CA GLU A 143 13.93 6.83 11.04
C GLU A 143 12.65 6.74 11.88
N PHE A 144 12.02 7.89 12.18
CA PHE A 144 10.75 7.93 12.90
C PHE A 144 9.65 7.22 12.11
N PHE A 145 9.55 7.48 10.80
CA PHE A 145 8.59 6.82 9.92
C PHE A 145 8.79 5.30 9.85
N LYS A 146 10.03 4.83 9.64
CA LYS A 146 10.32 3.39 9.59
C LYS A 146 9.95 2.63 10.86
N ARG A 147 10.05 3.29 12.02
CA ARG A 147 9.71 2.70 13.32
C ARG A 147 8.21 2.69 13.62
N ASN A 148 7.45 3.60 13.01
CA ASN A 148 6.06 3.86 13.39
C ASN A 148 5.04 3.59 12.28
N SER A 149 5.46 3.39 11.03
CA SER A 149 4.58 2.83 10.01
C SER A 149 4.18 1.41 10.40
N ASP A 150 2.89 1.12 10.37
CA ASP A 150 2.35 -0.21 10.69
C ASP A 150 2.15 -1.11 9.47
N CYS A 151 2.76 -0.74 8.34
CA CYS A 151 2.78 -1.54 7.13
C CYS A 151 3.88 -2.60 7.15
N GLY A 152 3.69 -3.69 6.42
CA GLY A 152 4.73 -4.71 6.24
C GLY A 152 5.93 -4.22 5.42
N ILE A 153 5.73 -3.19 4.58
CA ILE A 153 6.77 -2.51 3.80
C ILE A 153 6.77 -1.01 4.14
N ALA A 154 7.94 -0.49 4.55
CA ALA A 154 8.13 0.92 4.88
C ALA A 154 9.37 1.48 4.19
N ASN A 155 9.14 2.32 3.18
CA ASN A 155 10.17 2.83 2.28
C ASN A 155 10.54 4.29 2.58
N VAL A 156 11.78 4.68 2.24
CA VAL A 156 12.25 6.08 2.32
C VAL A 156 12.76 6.47 0.94
N ASN A 157 12.25 7.58 0.40
CA ASN A 157 12.63 8.16 -0.89
C ASN A 157 12.44 7.24 -2.12
N ILE A 158 11.62 6.20 -1.96
CA ILE A 158 11.12 5.34 -3.04
C ILE A 158 9.64 5.04 -2.78
N GLY A 159 8.82 4.99 -3.84
CA GLY A 159 7.37 4.84 -3.73
C GLY A 159 6.91 3.51 -3.11
N THR A 160 5.60 3.36 -2.93
CA THR A 160 4.97 2.18 -2.31
C THR A 160 5.16 0.88 -3.10
N SER A 161 5.54 0.96 -4.38
CA SER A 161 5.86 -0.22 -5.21
C SER A 161 7.33 -0.64 -5.11
N GLY A 162 8.17 0.04 -4.32
CA GLY A 162 9.55 -0.37 -4.09
C GLY A 162 9.62 -1.66 -3.27
N ALA A 163 9.75 -2.79 -3.95
CA ALA A 163 9.98 -4.11 -3.37
C ALA A 163 10.76 -4.96 -4.37
N GLU A 164 11.55 -5.91 -3.88
CA GLU A 164 12.39 -6.78 -4.69
C GLU A 164 12.37 -8.22 -4.17
N ILE A 165 12.81 -9.17 -5.00
CA ILE A 165 12.74 -10.62 -4.72
C ILE A 165 13.44 -11.01 -3.42
N GLY A 166 14.50 -10.31 -3.02
CA GLY A 166 15.24 -10.62 -1.79
C GLY A 166 14.47 -10.31 -0.49
N GLY A 167 13.48 -9.42 -0.55
CA GLY A 167 12.67 -9.01 0.61
C GLY A 167 11.45 -9.89 0.84
N ALA A 168 11.03 -10.03 2.09
CA ALA A 168 9.74 -10.61 2.42
C ALA A 168 8.61 -9.66 1.99
N PHE A 169 7.77 -10.08 1.05
CA PHE A 169 6.65 -9.29 0.54
C PHE A 169 5.36 -9.63 1.28
N GLY A 170 4.67 -8.64 1.81
CA GLY A 170 3.38 -8.80 2.47
C GLY A 170 3.10 -7.66 3.44
N GLY A 171 1.98 -7.74 4.14
CA GLY A 171 1.48 -6.65 4.98
C GLY A 171 0.81 -7.12 6.26
N GLU A 172 0.45 -6.16 7.09
CA GLU A 172 -0.20 -6.34 8.39
C GLU A 172 -1.68 -5.96 8.35
N LYS A 173 -2.35 -6.03 9.50
CA LYS A 173 -3.78 -5.69 9.67
C LYS A 173 -4.67 -6.48 8.69
N GLU A 174 -5.64 -5.84 8.05
CA GLU A 174 -6.52 -6.48 7.06
C GLU A 174 -5.78 -6.93 5.78
N THR A 175 -4.49 -6.58 5.60
CA THR A 175 -3.68 -7.21 4.55
C THR A 175 -3.37 -8.69 4.86
N GLY A 176 -3.47 -9.11 6.12
CA GLY A 176 -3.57 -10.53 6.50
C GLY A 176 -2.32 -11.18 7.09
N GLY A 177 -1.20 -10.47 7.26
CA GLY A 177 -0.01 -10.93 7.99
C GLY A 177 0.92 -11.90 7.24
N GLY A 178 0.50 -12.44 6.09
CA GLY A 178 1.33 -13.31 5.27
C GLY A 178 2.62 -12.64 4.76
N ARG A 179 3.61 -13.46 4.42
CA ARG A 179 4.85 -13.04 3.75
C ARG A 179 5.24 -14.03 2.66
N GLU A 180 5.68 -13.51 1.51
CA GLU A 180 6.05 -14.26 0.31
C GLU A 180 7.43 -13.80 -0.21
N SER A 181 7.97 -14.56 -1.18
CA SER A 181 9.25 -14.28 -1.85
C SER A 181 10.49 -14.47 -0.96
N GLY A 182 11.15 -13.41 -0.53
CA GLY A 182 12.48 -13.47 0.09
C GLY A 182 12.52 -13.72 1.60
N SER A 183 13.64 -13.35 2.23
CA SER A 183 13.94 -13.67 3.63
C SER A 183 13.77 -15.17 3.92
N ASP A 184 12.95 -15.49 4.90
CA ASP A 184 12.60 -16.80 5.38
C ASP A 184 11.10 -17.10 5.19
N ALA A 185 10.46 -16.43 4.21
CA ALA A 185 9.06 -16.67 3.85
C ALA A 185 8.79 -18.15 3.51
N TRP A 186 9.79 -18.86 2.99
CA TRP A 186 9.73 -20.30 2.74
C TRP A 186 9.35 -21.13 3.99
N LYS A 187 9.60 -20.62 5.21
CA LYS A 187 9.22 -21.31 6.46
C LYS A 187 7.71 -21.52 6.59
N ALA A 188 6.88 -20.69 5.96
CA ALA A 188 5.42 -20.88 5.95
C ALA A 188 4.98 -22.13 5.15
N TYR A 189 5.83 -22.61 4.25
CA TYR A 189 5.59 -23.79 3.41
C TYR A 189 6.23 -25.07 3.99
N MET A 190 6.79 -25.00 5.20
CA MET A 190 7.39 -26.13 5.91
C MET A 190 6.88 -26.19 7.36
N ARG A 191 7.03 -27.34 8.02
CA ARG A 191 6.74 -27.49 9.45
C ARG A 191 8.03 -27.52 10.27
N ARG A 192 8.12 -26.74 11.34
CA ARG A 192 9.24 -26.82 12.30
C ARG A 192 9.06 -28.04 13.20
N GLN A 193 10.15 -28.74 13.50
CA GLN A 193 10.18 -29.82 14.48
C GLN A 193 11.37 -29.63 15.42
N THR A 194 11.11 -29.63 16.72
CA THR A 194 12.15 -29.74 17.74
C THR A 194 12.29 -31.22 18.10
N SER A 195 13.50 -31.78 18.03
CA SER A 195 13.76 -33.18 18.32
C SER A 195 14.86 -33.30 19.39
N THR A 196 14.59 -34.08 20.42
CA THR A 196 15.56 -34.42 21.46
C THR A 196 15.82 -35.92 21.40
N THR A 197 17.09 -36.29 21.29
CA THR A 197 17.53 -37.69 21.33
C THR A 197 18.46 -37.87 22.51
N PHE A 198 18.02 -38.64 23.49
CA PHE A 198 18.86 -39.06 24.61
C PHE A 198 19.59 -40.35 24.22
N PHE A 199 20.92 -40.32 24.23
CA PHE A 199 21.80 -41.45 23.86
C PHE A 199 22.64 -41.97 25.04
N GLY A 200 22.32 -41.53 26.27
CA GLY A 200 22.97 -42.03 27.48
C GLY A 200 22.77 -43.54 27.61
N ARG A 201 23.83 -44.25 27.99
CA ARG A 201 23.72 -45.67 28.37
C ARG A 201 23.03 -45.84 29.73
N ASP A 202 23.06 -44.80 30.55
CA ASP A 202 22.37 -44.70 31.85
C ASP A 202 20.97 -44.12 31.70
N LYS A 203 20.12 -44.30 32.73
CA LYS A 203 18.75 -43.76 32.73
C LYS A 203 18.74 -42.22 32.81
N PRO A 204 17.75 -41.53 32.20
CA PRO A 204 17.54 -40.11 32.42
C PRO A 204 17.34 -39.82 33.92
N ASP A 205 17.82 -38.66 34.37
CA ASP A 205 17.60 -38.24 35.75
C ASP A 205 16.10 -38.16 36.05
N LEU A 206 15.69 -38.81 37.13
CA LEU A 206 14.34 -38.71 37.65
C LEU A 206 14.23 -37.42 38.46
N ALA A 207 13.19 -36.64 38.21
CA ALA A 207 12.92 -35.44 39.00
C ALA A 207 12.66 -35.80 40.47
N GLN A 208 12.91 -34.84 41.37
CA GLN A 208 12.56 -34.90 42.80
C GLN A 208 13.26 -35.99 43.63
N GLY A 209 14.39 -36.54 43.15
CA GLY A 209 15.19 -37.49 43.93
C GLY A 209 14.57 -38.87 44.10
N ILE A 210 13.49 -39.17 43.36
CA ILE A 210 12.81 -40.47 43.39
C ILE A 210 13.74 -41.53 42.77
N LYS A 211 13.89 -42.66 43.45
CA LYS A 211 14.62 -43.84 42.96
C LYS A 211 13.68 -45.03 42.94
N PHE A 212 13.60 -45.70 41.79
CA PHE A 212 12.97 -47.02 41.69
C PHE A 212 14.06 -48.10 41.91
N ASP A 213 13.85 -48.97 42.89
CA ASP A 213 14.67 -50.15 43.15
C ASP A 213 14.13 -51.32 42.32
N VAL A 214 14.61 -51.43 41.08
CA VAL A 214 14.32 -52.53 40.14
C VAL A 214 15.57 -52.85 39.34
#